data_AF-A0A8T0IQ22-F1
#
_entry.id   AF-A0A8T0IQ22-F1
#
_cell.length_a   1.000
_cell.length_b   1.000
_cell.length_c   1.000
_cell.angle_alpha   90.00
_cell.angle_beta   90.00
_cell.angle_gamma   90.00
#
_symmetry.space_group_name_H-M   'P 1'
#
loop_
_entity.id
_entity.type
_entity.pdbx_description
1 polymer ?
#
loop_
_entity_poly.entity_id
_entity_poly.type
_entity_poly.pdbx_seq_one_letter_code
_entity_poly.pdbx_strand_id
1 'polypeptide(L)'
;MVGSSTTSLLVLGAGAVLGSALTIAIISWRSPKGSSSRKLLGQLANPSLVKNPTYEPFLEPSKTANGEVETTYDNLLALPNLSNNVPVEDFLHDEIVNEQFTRNAQFFGDEGQLKVHRAFVVVVGLGGVGSHAAAMLLRCGVGKLRLIDFDQVSLSSLNRHAVATRADVGMSKAACLQNHFQRIFPECQVEARNQMFDASAQDELLSGSPDYVLDCIDNIDTKVALLAACVKKGLKVLSATGAGARVDPTRIRIADLKESSNDPLSRSVRHRLRREHDIHGGIPVVFSLEKPKVKLLPFKGPNGEDAQPSDYQVVPGFRVRIIPVMGTIPAIFGQVMATYVVTQIASMPVQFEPVVNLDVEHYGILHQRLIEREELQFGSAEAVEVDREEVAYVVRELWRGRSARDQDSSNVGRGMWRSMNNLTLTRWDQSRPPTIDNLVLLTFDEAEAHESTTLEDLASDERELYSKVESVLARATRELR
;
A
#
# COMPACT_ATOMS: atom_id res chain seq x y z
N MET A 1 23.14 -61.42 -11.63
CA MET A 1 22.75 -62.57 -10.80
C MET A 1 21.99 -62.04 -9.60
N VAL A 2 20.74 -62.53 -9.42
CA VAL A 2 20.06 -62.90 -8.16
C VAL A 2 20.59 -62.25 -6.88
N GLY A 3 19.81 -61.64 -5.97
CA GLY A 3 18.37 -61.62 -5.74
C GLY A 3 18.10 -61.28 -4.27
N SER A 4 16.98 -60.61 -4.02
CA SER A 4 16.08 -60.68 -2.85
C SER A 4 16.64 -60.67 -1.40
N SER A 5 16.20 -59.68 -0.61
CA SER A 5 15.05 -59.80 0.32
C SER A 5 15.26 -58.93 1.58
N THR A 6 14.31 -58.08 1.93
CA THR A 6 13.34 -58.34 3.01
C THR A 6 12.46 -57.12 3.29
N THR A 7 11.23 -57.48 3.58
CA THR A 7 10.00 -56.74 3.83
C THR A 7 9.97 -56.13 5.24
N SER A 8 9.07 -55.13 5.43
CA SER A 8 8.40 -54.66 6.67
C SER A 8 8.64 -53.16 6.89
N LEU A 9 7.69 -52.28 7.23
CA LEU A 9 6.27 -52.41 7.53
C LEU A 9 5.66 -51.00 7.34
N LEU A 10 4.36 -50.96 7.02
CA LEU A 10 3.57 -49.79 6.70
C LEU A 10 2.57 -49.56 7.84
N VAL A 11 2.52 -48.35 8.43
CA VAL A 11 1.40 -47.82 9.24
C VAL A 11 1.39 -46.30 8.98
N LEU A 12 0.58 -45.75 8.07
CA LEU A 12 -0.85 -45.39 8.12
C LEU A 12 -1.20 -44.20 9.04
N GLY A 13 -1.79 -43.17 8.40
CA GLY A 13 -2.44 -42.00 9.00
C GLY A 13 -2.34 -40.78 8.06
N ALA A 14 -2.88 -40.80 6.84
CA ALA A 14 -4.30 -40.67 6.44
C ALA A 14 -4.80 -39.20 6.37
N GLY A 15 -5.17 -38.78 5.15
CA GLY A 15 -6.01 -37.61 4.83
C GLY A 15 -5.31 -36.60 3.91
N ALA A 16 -5.62 -36.41 2.63
CA ALA A 16 -6.62 -36.99 1.75
C ALA A 16 -6.09 -36.87 0.30
N VAL A 17 -6.18 -37.97 -0.46
CA VAL A 17 -6.08 -37.99 -1.92
C VAL A 17 -7.42 -38.49 -2.42
N LEU A 18 -8.02 -37.75 -3.35
CA LEU A 18 -8.84 -38.19 -4.49
C LEU A 18 -9.42 -36.90 -5.11
N GLY A 19 -9.13 -36.50 -6.35
CA GLY A 19 -8.38 -37.16 -7.40
C GLY A 19 -8.93 -36.74 -8.75
N SER A 20 -8.06 -36.91 -9.75
CA SER A 20 -8.32 -36.95 -11.19
C SER A 20 -8.42 -35.61 -11.93
N ALA A 21 -7.85 -35.46 -13.13
CA ALA A 21 -6.82 -36.21 -13.84
C ALA A 21 -6.53 -35.39 -15.11
N LEU A 22 -5.25 -35.21 -15.42
CA LEU A 22 -4.59 -35.23 -16.74
C LEU A 22 -3.49 -34.18 -16.82
N THR A 23 -2.34 -34.56 -16.27
CA THR A 23 -1.04 -34.05 -16.68
C THR A 23 -0.39 -35.17 -17.49
N ILE A 24 -0.07 -34.92 -18.76
CA ILE A 24 1.13 -35.35 -19.51
C ILE A 24 0.84 -35.18 -21.01
N ALA A 25 1.55 -34.25 -21.64
CA ALA A 25 2.28 -34.48 -22.89
C ALA A 25 3.09 -33.21 -23.25
N ILE A 26 4.38 -33.26 -22.96
CA ILE A 26 5.41 -32.38 -23.54
C ILE A 26 5.89 -33.07 -24.83
N ILE A 27 6.03 -32.33 -25.96
CA ILE A 27 7.22 -32.31 -26.84
C ILE A 27 6.96 -31.50 -28.12
N SER A 28 7.89 -30.55 -28.39
CA SER A 28 8.19 -29.82 -29.64
C SER A 28 7.10 -28.87 -30.18
N TRP A 29 7.38 -27.63 -30.60
CA TRP A 29 8.40 -27.26 -31.59
C TRP A 29 8.66 -25.72 -31.61
N ARG A 30 9.85 -25.32 -32.06
CA ARG A 30 10.36 -23.93 -32.21
C ARG A 30 9.57 -23.11 -33.26
N SER A 31 9.40 -21.81 -32.98
CA SER A 31 9.00 -20.71 -33.89
C SER A 31 9.89 -20.59 -35.16
N PRO A 32 9.52 -19.90 -36.28
CA PRO A 32 8.92 -18.55 -36.24
C PRO A 32 8.02 -18.05 -37.42
N LYS A 33 7.45 -16.84 -37.21
CA LYS A 33 6.91 -15.83 -38.16
C LYS A 33 5.55 -16.09 -38.86
N GLY A 34 4.61 -15.18 -38.56
CA GLY A 34 3.74 -14.54 -39.57
C GLY A 34 2.34 -15.12 -39.81
N SER A 35 1.32 -14.32 -39.54
CA SER A 35 -0.05 -14.41 -40.12
C SER A 35 -0.99 -15.56 -39.67
N SER A 36 -1.27 -15.70 -38.37
CA SER A 36 -2.39 -16.58 -37.94
C SER A 36 -3.37 -15.99 -36.91
N SER A 37 -3.36 -14.68 -36.70
CA SER A 37 -4.31 -14.02 -35.78
C SER A 37 -5.70 -13.80 -36.38
N ARG A 38 -5.89 -13.90 -37.71
CA ARG A 38 -7.20 -13.71 -38.37
C ARG A 38 -7.95 -15.01 -38.68
N LYS A 39 -7.30 -16.19 -38.63
CA LYS A 39 -7.98 -17.48 -38.80
C LYS A 39 -8.50 -18.10 -37.49
N LEU A 40 -7.89 -17.75 -36.34
CA LEU A 40 -8.35 -18.26 -35.04
C LEU A 40 -9.67 -17.60 -34.55
N LEU A 41 -9.96 -16.37 -34.99
CA LEU A 41 -11.17 -15.64 -34.63
C LEU A 41 -12.44 -16.18 -35.34
N GLY A 42 -12.28 -16.92 -36.43
CA GLY A 42 -13.41 -17.52 -37.17
C GLY A 42 -13.77 -18.96 -36.76
N GLN A 43 -12.88 -19.66 -36.05
CA GLN A 43 -13.10 -21.07 -35.64
C GLN A 43 -13.63 -21.24 -34.21
N LEU A 44 -13.66 -20.17 -33.41
CA LEU A 44 -14.26 -20.17 -32.06
C LEU A 44 -15.75 -19.78 -32.07
N ALA A 45 -16.33 -19.50 -33.23
CA ALA A 45 -17.76 -19.30 -33.42
C ALA A 45 -18.42 -20.60 -33.90
N ASN A 46 -18.49 -21.62 -33.03
CA ASN A 46 -19.33 -22.79 -33.27
C ASN A 46 -20.26 -23.02 -32.06
N PRO A 47 -21.58 -22.78 -32.17
CA PRO A 47 -22.50 -22.81 -31.03
C PRO A 47 -22.80 -24.22 -30.47
N SER A 48 -22.13 -25.27 -30.94
CA SER A 48 -22.54 -26.67 -30.74
C SER A 48 -21.67 -27.47 -29.76
N LEU A 49 -20.70 -26.85 -29.07
CA LEU A 49 -19.75 -27.54 -28.18
C LEU A 49 -19.67 -27.02 -26.73
N VAL A 50 -20.72 -26.37 -26.22
CA VAL A 50 -20.84 -26.06 -24.78
C VAL A 50 -21.99 -26.88 -24.20
N LYS A 51 -21.69 -28.07 -23.67
CA LYS A 51 -22.58 -28.74 -22.72
C LYS A 51 -22.36 -28.09 -21.35
N ASN A 52 -23.30 -27.25 -20.93
CA ASN A 52 -23.33 -26.67 -19.59
C ASN A 52 -23.50 -27.78 -18.53
N PRO A 53 -22.78 -27.75 -17.40
CA PRO A 53 -23.22 -28.44 -16.20
C PRO A 53 -24.51 -27.75 -15.71
N THR A 54 -25.56 -28.54 -15.50
CA THR A 54 -26.87 -28.10 -15.00
C THR A 54 -26.72 -27.45 -13.63
N TYR A 55 -27.01 -26.16 -13.55
CA TYR A 55 -27.32 -25.44 -12.31
C TYR A 55 -28.83 -25.58 -12.11
N GLU A 56 -29.28 -26.21 -11.01
CA GLU A 56 -30.71 -26.20 -10.67
C GLU A 56 -31.11 -24.79 -10.21
N PRO A 57 -32.19 -24.20 -10.76
CA PRO A 57 -32.68 -22.91 -10.29
C PRO A 57 -33.45 -23.09 -8.98
N PHE A 58 -33.08 -22.34 -7.96
CA PHE A 58 -33.93 -22.12 -6.79
C PHE A 58 -35.10 -21.21 -7.20
N LEU A 59 -36.31 -21.73 -6.99
CA LEU A 59 -37.64 -21.09 -7.05
C LEU A 59 -38.20 -20.76 -8.46
N GLU A 60 -39.34 -21.39 -8.79
CA GLU A 60 -40.15 -21.06 -9.96
C GLU A 60 -40.86 -19.70 -9.80
N PRO A 61 -41.00 -18.90 -10.87
CA PRO A 61 -41.69 -17.62 -10.81
C PRO A 61 -43.21 -17.77 -10.67
N SER A 62 -43.80 -17.11 -9.68
CA SER A 62 -45.25 -16.97 -9.56
C SER A 62 -45.78 -15.96 -10.59
N LYS A 63 -46.75 -16.38 -11.43
CA LYS A 63 -47.43 -15.51 -12.39
C LYS A 63 -48.38 -14.54 -11.69
N THR A 64 -48.27 -13.24 -11.96
CA THR A 64 -49.33 -12.27 -11.64
C THR A 64 -50.36 -12.19 -12.78
N ALA A 65 -51.57 -11.73 -12.46
CA ALA A 65 -52.76 -11.84 -13.31
C ALA A 65 -52.74 -11.01 -14.63
N ASN A 66 -51.66 -10.26 -14.92
CA ASN A 66 -51.61 -9.32 -16.04
C ASN A 66 -50.55 -9.62 -17.12
N GLY A 67 -50.00 -10.83 -17.18
CA GLY A 67 -49.35 -11.33 -18.40
C GLY A 67 -48.04 -10.66 -18.86
N GLU A 68 -47.38 -9.87 -18.01
CA GLU A 68 -46.03 -9.35 -18.29
C GLU A 68 -44.95 -10.28 -17.71
N VAL A 69 -43.90 -10.54 -18.49
CA VAL A 69 -42.76 -11.38 -18.10
C VAL A 69 -41.69 -10.47 -17.49
N GLU A 70 -41.62 -10.43 -16.16
CA GLU A 70 -40.51 -9.79 -15.44
C GLU A 70 -39.21 -10.57 -15.67
N THR A 71 -38.19 -9.90 -16.22
CA THR A 71 -36.85 -10.48 -16.32
C THR A 71 -36.10 -10.30 -15.01
N THR A 72 -35.30 -11.30 -14.62
CA THR A 72 -34.52 -11.36 -13.36
C THR A 72 -33.53 -10.20 -13.14
N TYR A 73 -33.36 -9.30 -14.11
CA TYR A 73 -32.54 -8.09 -13.99
C TYR A 73 -33.31 -6.90 -13.37
N ASP A 74 -34.63 -6.84 -13.50
CA ASP A 74 -35.42 -5.70 -12.98
C ASP A 74 -35.60 -5.79 -11.46
N ASN A 75 -35.63 -7.01 -10.89
CA ASN A 75 -35.71 -7.22 -9.45
C ASN A 75 -34.42 -6.90 -8.67
N LEU A 76 -33.26 -6.75 -9.34
CA LEU A 76 -32.01 -6.29 -8.71
C LEU A 76 -31.96 -4.76 -8.57
N LEU A 77 -32.74 -4.02 -9.36
CA LEU A 77 -32.91 -2.57 -9.24
C LEU A 77 -34.04 -2.19 -8.26
N ALA A 78 -34.82 -3.18 -7.80
CA ALA A 78 -35.94 -3.02 -6.88
C ALA A 78 -35.58 -3.35 -5.41
N LEU A 79 -34.30 -3.44 -5.07
CA LEU A 79 -33.91 -3.35 -3.66
C LEU A 79 -34.28 -1.95 -3.17
N PRO A 80 -34.97 -1.81 -2.04
CA PRO A 80 -35.37 -0.49 -1.54
C PRO A 80 -34.12 0.38 -1.46
N ASN A 81 -34.21 1.59 -2.01
CA ASN A 81 -33.28 2.67 -1.70
C ASN A 81 -33.27 2.83 -0.18
N LEU A 82 -32.36 2.13 0.50
CA LEU A 82 -31.91 2.43 1.85
C LEU A 82 -31.05 3.70 1.77
N SER A 83 -31.65 4.78 1.28
CA SER A 83 -31.10 6.11 1.45
C SER A 83 -31.61 6.66 2.77
N ASN A 84 -30.65 6.96 3.65
CA ASN A 84 -30.60 8.09 4.57
C ASN A 84 -30.71 7.75 6.06
N ASN A 85 -29.57 7.96 6.74
CA ASN A 85 -29.43 8.21 8.17
C ASN A 85 -29.79 7.07 9.11
N VAL A 86 -29.08 5.94 9.00
CA VAL A 86 -28.82 5.16 10.23
C VAL A 86 -27.81 5.99 11.04
N PRO A 87 -28.14 6.43 12.27
CA PRO A 87 -27.19 7.13 13.12
C PRO A 87 -25.95 6.26 13.31
N VAL A 88 -24.76 6.85 13.30
CA VAL A 88 -23.50 6.11 13.47
C VAL A 88 -23.45 5.28 14.76
N GLU A 89 -24.29 5.62 15.74
CA GLU A 89 -24.44 4.92 17.02
C GLU A 89 -25.16 3.55 16.89
N ASP A 90 -25.97 3.35 15.85
CA ASP A 90 -26.65 2.07 15.56
C ASP A 90 -25.74 1.08 14.80
N PHE A 91 -24.57 1.53 14.31
CA PHE A 91 -23.63 0.68 13.57
C PHE A 91 -23.05 -0.48 14.40
N LEU A 92 -22.80 -0.24 15.70
CA LEU A 92 -22.34 -1.30 16.61
C LEU A 92 -23.44 -2.31 16.95
N HIS A 93 -24.70 -1.97 16.66
CA HIS A 93 -25.87 -2.77 16.95
C HIS A 93 -26.39 -3.56 15.74
N ASP A 94 -25.92 -3.23 14.52
CA ASP A 94 -26.19 -4.03 13.33
C ASP A 94 -25.32 -5.31 13.36
N GLU A 95 -25.98 -6.45 13.56
CA GLU A 95 -25.31 -7.76 13.68
C GLU A 95 -24.53 -8.15 12.42
N ILE A 96 -25.04 -7.82 11.22
CA ILE A 96 -24.40 -8.20 9.95
C ILE A 96 -23.13 -7.39 9.76
N VAL A 97 -23.24 -6.09 9.97
CA VAL A 97 -22.16 -5.14 9.77
C VAL A 97 -21.06 -5.33 10.81
N ASN A 98 -21.44 -5.59 12.07
CA ASN A 98 -20.50 -5.95 13.12
C ASN A 98 -19.75 -7.23 12.74
N GLU A 99 -20.47 -8.29 12.34
CA GLU A 99 -19.84 -9.55 11.92
C GLU A 99 -18.90 -9.38 10.71
N GLN A 100 -19.29 -8.56 9.73
CA GLN A 100 -18.47 -8.25 8.55
C GLN A 100 -17.11 -7.63 8.93
N PHE A 101 -17.07 -6.82 9.99
CA PHE A 101 -15.85 -6.13 10.43
C PHE A 101 -15.24 -6.68 11.73
N THR A 102 -15.71 -7.82 12.24
CA THR A 102 -15.18 -8.46 13.46
C THR A 102 -13.66 -8.59 13.44
N ARG A 103 -13.05 -8.93 12.29
CA ARG A 103 -11.58 -9.06 12.18
C ARG A 103 -10.85 -7.73 12.29
N ASN A 104 -11.45 -6.64 11.82
CA ASN A 104 -10.88 -5.31 11.95
C ASN A 104 -11.05 -4.81 13.39
N ALA A 105 -12.22 -5.03 14.01
CA ALA A 105 -12.46 -4.70 15.42
C ALA A 105 -11.53 -5.47 16.36
N GLN A 106 -11.28 -6.76 16.11
CA GLN A 106 -10.28 -7.55 16.83
C GLN A 106 -8.85 -7.00 16.70
N PHE A 107 -8.56 -6.28 15.61
CA PHE A 107 -7.24 -5.73 15.33
C PHE A 107 -7.06 -4.30 15.88
N PHE A 108 -8.04 -3.41 15.65
CA PHE A 108 -8.00 -2.00 16.03
C PHE A 108 -8.67 -1.70 17.39
N GLY A 109 -9.43 -2.64 17.94
CA GLY A 109 -10.43 -2.39 18.97
C GLY A 109 -11.70 -1.74 18.41
N ASP A 110 -12.79 -1.83 19.16
CA ASP A 110 -14.09 -1.29 18.76
C ASP A 110 -14.06 0.23 18.53
N GLU A 111 -13.32 0.96 19.36
CA GLU A 111 -13.14 2.41 19.20
C GLU A 111 -12.40 2.76 17.90
N GLY A 112 -11.34 2.01 17.59
CA GLY A 112 -10.57 2.19 16.36
C GLY A 112 -11.43 1.91 15.12
N GLN A 113 -12.21 0.83 15.15
CA GLN A 113 -13.13 0.50 14.08
C GLN A 113 -14.25 1.54 13.92
N LEU A 114 -14.78 2.09 15.01
CA LEU A 114 -15.78 3.16 14.97
C LEU A 114 -15.23 4.45 14.33
N LYS A 115 -13.96 4.79 14.59
CA LYS A 115 -13.27 5.91 13.91
C LYS A 115 -13.16 5.65 12.40
N VAL A 116 -12.77 4.44 12.00
CA VAL A 116 -12.71 4.04 10.59
C VAL A 116 -14.08 4.17 9.92
N HIS A 117 -15.13 3.71 10.59
CA HIS A 117 -16.49 3.81 10.07
C HIS A 117 -16.96 5.26 9.91
N ARG A 118 -16.65 6.14 10.87
CA ARG A 118 -16.98 7.58 10.81
C ARG A 118 -16.23 8.34 9.71
N ALA A 119 -15.16 7.77 9.18
CA ALA A 119 -14.25 8.51 8.33
C ALA A 119 -14.82 8.77 6.93
N PHE A 120 -14.46 9.93 6.41
CA PHE A 120 -14.69 10.33 5.03
C PHE A 120 -13.36 10.40 4.26
N VAL A 121 -13.24 9.56 3.23
CA VAL A 121 -12.05 9.50 2.38
C VAL A 121 -12.36 9.86 0.93
N VAL A 122 -11.56 10.75 0.34
CA VAL A 122 -11.63 11.12 -1.08
C VAL A 122 -10.53 10.39 -1.84
N VAL A 123 -10.86 9.70 -2.94
CA VAL A 123 -9.89 9.02 -3.80
C VAL A 123 -9.94 9.64 -5.20
N VAL A 124 -8.82 10.21 -5.65
CA VAL A 124 -8.69 10.88 -6.94
C VAL A 124 -7.83 10.06 -7.90
N GLY A 125 -8.41 9.66 -9.02
CA GLY A 125 -7.84 8.71 -9.98
C GLY A 125 -8.14 7.27 -9.60
N LEU A 126 -8.97 6.59 -10.38
CA LEU A 126 -9.50 5.25 -10.12
C LEU A 126 -8.93 4.23 -11.11
N GLY A 127 -7.66 4.41 -11.49
CA GLY A 127 -6.89 3.45 -12.27
C GLY A 127 -6.42 2.25 -11.44
N GLY A 128 -5.26 1.68 -11.79
CA GLY A 128 -4.75 0.47 -11.13
C GLY A 128 -4.31 0.65 -9.67
N VAL A 129 -4.10 1.88 -9.21
CA VAL A 129 -3.79 2.17 -7.80
C VAL A 129 -5.07 2.51 -7.04
N GLY A 130 -5.77 3.57 -7.47
CA GLY A 130 -6.91 4.10 -6.71
C GLY A 130 -8.12 3.17 -6.67
N SER A 131 -8.37 2.37 -7.70
CA SER A 131 -9.46 1.37 -7.63
C SER A 131 -9.20 0.32 -6.55
N HIS A 132 -7.95 -0.11 -6.37
CA HIS A 132 -7.55 -1.05 -5.32
C HIS A 132 -7.54 -0.40 -3.94
N ALA A 133 -7.09 0.86 -3.83
CA ALA A 133 -7.14 1.61 -2.59
C ALA A 133 -8.59 1.80 -2.12
N ALA A 134 -9.48 2.30 -2.99
CA ALA A 134 -10.89 2.50 -2.69
C ALA A 134 -11.58 1.18 -2.30
N ALA A 135 -11.30 0.09 -3.02
CA ALA A 135 -11.90 -1.22 -2.73
C ALA A 135 -11.48 -1.75 -1.36
N MET A 136 -10.23 -1.50 -0.94
CA MET A 136 -9.78 -1.95 0.37
C MET A 136 -10.21 -1.02 1.49
N LEU A 137 -10.29 0.30 1.26
CA LEU A 137 -10.90 1.24 2.21
C LEU A 137 -12.36 0.86 2.53
N LEU A 138 -13.15 0.52 1.51
CA LEU A 138 -14.51 0.00 1.69
C LEU A 138 -14.51 -1.26 2.56
N ARG A 139 -13.63 -2.21 2.26
CA ARG A 139 -13.52 -3.49 3.00
C ARG A 139 -12.98 -3.34 4.42
N CYS A 140 -12.30 -2.23 4.72
CA CYS A 140 -11.92 -1.86 6.08
C CYS A 140 -13.06 -1.22 6.87
N GLY A 141 -14.18 -0.88 6.20
CA GLY A 141 -15.37 -0.32 6.83
C GLY A 141 -15.45 1.19 6.80
N VAL A 142 -14.68 1.88 5.95
CA VAL A 142 -14.81 3.34 5.77
C VAL A 142 -16.25 3.69 5.36
N GLY A 143 -16.93 4.50 6.17
CA GLY A 143 -18.36 4.76 6.00
C GLY A 143 -18.69 5.74 4.88
N LYS A 144 -17.75 6.61 4.47
CA LYS A 144 -17.96 7.53 3.35
C LYS A 144 -16.77 7.57 2.40
N LEU A 145 -17.05 7.34 1.12
CA LEU A 145 -16.06 7.40 0.04
C LEU A 145 -16.52 8.35 -1.05
N ARG A 146 -15.67 9.30 -1.45
CA ARG A 146 -15.86 10.05 -2.71
C ARG A 146 -14.85 9.59 -3.74
N LEU A 147 -15.34 9.11 -4.87
CA LEU A 147 -14.55 8.50 -5.93
C LEU A 147 -14.54 9.42 -7.15
N ILE A 148 -13.37 9.96 -7.50
CA ILE A 148 -13.21 10.97 -8.54
C ILE A 148 -12.35 10.42 -9.68
N ASP A 149 -12.94 10.24 -10.85
CA ASP A 149 -12.22 9.92 -12.10
C ASP A 149 -13.11 10.30 -13.29
N PHE A 150 -12.54 10.88 -14.34
CA PHE A 150 -13.26 11.24 -15.57
C PHE A 150 -13.20 10.14 -16.64
N ASP A 151 -12.32 9.15 -16.48
CA ASP A 151 -12.14 8.08 -17.44
C ASP A 151 -13.24 7.01 -17.36
N GLN A 152 -13.37 6.28 -18.47
CA GLN A 152 -14.15 5.07 -18.55
C GLN A 152 -13.28 3.81 -18.41
N VAL A 153 -13.91 2.70 -18.02
CA VAL A 153 -13.30 1.37 -18.02
C VAL A 153 -13.01 0.98 -19.47
N SER A 154 -11.74 0.71 -19.77
CA SER A 154 -11.31 0.16 -21.06
C SER A 154 -10.92 -1.30 -20.94
N LEU A 155 -10.90 -2.05 -22.06
CA LEU A 155 -10.42 -3.44 -22.07
C LEU A 155 -9.00 -3.57 -21.51
N SER A 156 -8.13 -2.59 -21.79
CA SER A 156 -6.76 -2.57 -21.27
C SER A 156 -6.67 -2.20 -19.79
N SER A 157 -7.75 -1.68 -19.19
CA SER A 157 -7.82 -1.43 -17.74
C SER A 157 -8.04 -2.71 -16.94
N LEU A 158 -8.66 -3.73 -17.54
CA LEU A 158 -9.03 -5.00 -16.86
C LEU A 158 -7.82 -5.79 -16.35
N ASN A 159 -6.60 -5.51 -16.81
CA ASN A 159 -5.40 -6.16 -16.30
C ASN A 159 -4.97 -5.66 -14.91
N ARG A 160 -5.57 -4.56 -14.42
CA ARG A 160 -5.13 -3.87 -13.19
C ARG A 160 -6.21 -3.13 -12.42
N HIS A 161 -7.43 -3.02 -12.93
CA HIS A 161 -8.54 -2.38 -12.21
C HIS A 161 -9.16 -3.36 -11.22
N ALA A 162 -9.48 -2.91 -10.01
CA ALA A 162 -9.77 -3.81 -8.89
C ALA A 162 -11.01 -4.69 -9.07
N VAL A 163 -12.11 -4.13 -9.59
CA VAL A 163 -13.43 -4.80 -9.63
C VAL A 163 -14.03 -4.88 -11.04
N ALA A 164 -13.43 -4.19 -12.01
CA ALA A 164 -14.04 -4.06 -13.33
C ALA A 164 -13.96 -5.38 -14.09
N THR A 165 -15.04 -5.72 -14.75
CA THR A 165 -15.20 -6.91 -15.57
C THR A 165 -15.35 -6.53 -17.05
N ARG A 166 -15.45 -7.52 -17.93
CA ARG A 166 -15.71 -7.28 -19.36
C ARG A 166 -17.05 -6.58 -19.60
N ALA A 167 -18.03 -6.79 -18.73
CA ALA A 167 -19.35 -6.16 -18.83
C ALA A 167 -19.31 -4.65 -18.48
N ASP A 168 -18.32 -4.22 -17.70
CA ASP A 168 -18.18 -2.82 -17.26
C ASP A 168 -17.48 -1.92 -18.29
N VAL A 169 -16.99 -2.47 -19.41
CA VAL A 169 -16.27 -1.71 -20.42
C VAL A 169 -17.15 -0.61 -21.02
N GLY A 170 -16.66 0.64 -21.00
CA GLY A 170 -17.40 1.84 -21.41
C GLY A 170 -18.12 2.55 -20.26
N MET A 171 -18.24 1.94 -19.08
CA MET A 171 -18.77 2.59 -17.90
C MET A 171 -17.74 3.56 -17.30
N SER A 172 -18.17 4.68 -16.72
CA SER A 172 -17.28 5.52 -15.89
C SER A 172 -16.64 4.68 -14.79
N LYS A 173 -15.33 4.83 -14.56
CA LYS A 173 -14.64 4.09 -13.50
C LYS A 173 -15.21 4.39 -12.11
N ALA A 174 -15.62 5.65 -11.88
CA ALA A 174 -16.26 6.05 -10.63
C ALA A 174 -17.60 5.34 -10.40
N ALA A 175 -18.47 5.34 -11.43
CA ALA A 175 -19.75 4.64 -11.38
C ALA A 175 -19.58 3.12 -11.27
N CYS A 176 -18.59 2.54 -11.97
CA CYS A 176 -18.25 1.13 -11.86
C CYS A 176 -17.93 0.76 -10.40
N LEU A 177 -17.03 1.48 -9.75
CA LEU A 177 -16.71 1.20 -8.35
C LEU A 177 -17.93 1.37 -7.43
N GLN A 178 -18.72 2.42 -7.60
CA GLN A 178 -19.95 2.63 -6.82
C GLN A 178 -20.91 1.43 -6.94
N ASN A 179 -21.20 0.96 -8.16
CA ASN A 179 -22.09 -0.19 -8.41
C ASN A 179 -21.56 -1.50 -7.83
N HIS A 180 -20.24 -1.69 -7.81
CA HIS A 180 -19.62 -2.87 -7.19
C HIS A 180 -19.56 -2.75 -5.67
N PHE A 181 -19.37 -1.54 -5.12
CA PHE A 181 -19.26 -1.31 -3.68
C PHE A 181 -20.58 -1.46 -2.95
N GLN A 182 -21.69 -1.03 -3.57
CA GLN A 182 -23.04 -1.23 -3.02
C GLN A 182 -23.38 -2.72 -2.77
N ARG A 183 -22.74 -3.65 -3.50
CA ARG A 183 -22.91 -5.09 -3.30
C ARG A 183 -21.98 -5.67 -2.22
N ILE A 184 -20.98 -4.91 -1.79
CA ILE A 184 -19.98 -5.36 -0.81
C ILE A 184 -20.28 -4.79 0.58
N PHE A 185 -20.68 -3.52 0.64
CA PHE A 185 -20.97 -2.81 1.89
C PHE A 185 -21.99 -1.70 1.60
N PRO A 186 -23.30 -2.03 1.52
CA PRO A 186 -24.36 -1.11 1.10
C PRO A 186 -24.54 0.09 2.04
N GLU A 187 -24.13 -0.01 3.29
CA GLU A 187 -24.18 1.04 4.31
C GLU A 187 -23.15 2.15 4.05
N CYS A 188 -22.13 1.91 3.23
CA CYS A 188 -21.16 2.92 2.85
C CYS A 188 -21.80 3.98 1.94
N GLN A 189 -21.67 5.26 2.32
CA GLN A 189 -22.01 6.37 1.45
C GLN A 189 -20.92 6.56 0.38
N VAL A 190 -21.17 6.02 -0.81
CA VAL A 190 -20.27 6.17 -1.96
C VAL A 190 -20.77 7.26 -2.90
N GLU A 191 -19.99 8.34 -3.03
CA GLU A 191 -20.21 9.45 -3.98
C GLU A 191 -19.32 9.28 -5.22
N ALA A 192 -19.88 8.84 -6.35
CA ALA A 192 -19.16 8.80 -7.62
C ALA A 192 -19.19 10.17 -8.33
N ARG A 193 -18.01 10.70 -8.68
CA ARG A 193 -17.83 11.96 -9.42
C ARG A 193 -17.08 11.70 -10.71
N ASN A 194 -17.83 11.65 -11.81
CA ASN A 194 -17.27 11.50 -13.16
C ASN A 194 -16.75 12.84 -13.70
N GLN A 195 -15.67 13.36 -13.11
CA GLN A 195 -15.14 14.68 -13.40
C GLN A 195 -13.61 14.70 -13.29
N MET A 196 -12.96 15.53 -14.12
CA MET A 196 -11.52 15.76 -14.04
C MET A 196 -11.23 16.71 -12.88
N PHE A 197 -10.17 16.42 -12.12
CA PHE A 197 -9.72 17.35 -11.08
C PHE A 197 -8.95 18.52 -11.71
N ASP A 198 -9.42 19.74 -11.48
CA ASP A 198 -8.73 20.96 -11.87
C ASP A 198 -8.95 22.09 -10.85
N ALA A 199 -8.33 23.24 -11.08
CA ALA A 199 -8.41 24.38 -10.17
C ALA A 199 -9.83 24.96 -10.03
N SER A 200 -10.70 24.77 -11.03
CA SER A 200 -12.09 25.24 -10.99
C SER A 200 -12.99 24.32 -10.18
N ALA A 201 -12.70 23.02 -10.18
CA ALA A 201 -13.49 22.00 -9.48
C ALA A 201 -12.97 21.68 -8.06
N GLN A 202 -11.77 22.15 -7.68
CA GLN A 202 -11.12 21.77 -6.42
C GLN A 202 -11.97 22.02 -5.16
N ASP A 203 -12.75 23.10 -5.13
CA ASP A 203 -13.56 23.49 -3.96
C ASP A 203 -14.74 22.55 -3.78
N GLU A 204 -15.40 22.17 -4.88
CA GLU A 204 -16.48 21.19 -4.87
C GLU A 204 -15.94 19.79 -4.55
N LEU A 205 -14.91 19.35 -5.28
CA LEU A 205 -14.41 17.97 -5.22
C LEU A 205 -13.78 17.62 -3.87
N LEU A 206 -13.14 18.59 -3.19
CA LEU A 206 -12.54 18.43 -1.87
C LEU A 206 -13.43 18.94 -0.72
N SER A 207 -14.69 19.29 -1.01
CA SER A 207 -15.64 19.76 0.00
C SER A 207 -16.01 18.69 1.04
N GLY A 208 -16.54 19.10 2.18
CA GLY A 208 -17.07 18.18 3.21
C GLY A 208 -16.04 17.69 4.21
N SER A 209 -14.87 18.35 4.30
CA SER A 209 -13.83 18.09 5.31
C SER A 209 -13.39 16.62 5.38
N PRO A 210 -12.81 16.07 4.28
CA PRO A 210 -12.35 14.69 4.28
C PRO A 210 -11.24 14.46 5.32
N ASP A 211 -11.29 13.34 6.02
CA ASP A 211 -10.25 12.89 6.95
C ASP A 211 -8.95 12.59 6.21
N TYR A 212 -9.06 12.10 4.97
CA TYR A 212 -7.94 11.83 4.08
C TYR A 212 -8.29 12.02 2.60
N VAL A 213 -7.31 12.49 1.83
CA VAL A 213 -7.32 12.51 0.37
C VAL A 213 -6.25 11.56 -0.16
N LEU A 214 -6.62 10.64 -1.04
CA LEU A 214 -5.69 9.76 -1.76
C LEU A 214 -5.51 10.27 -3.18
N ASP A 215 -4.28 10.62 -3.50
CA ASP A 215 -3.88 11.04 -4.83
C ASP A 215 -3.31 9.84 -5.60
N CYS A 216 -4.10 9.31 -6.54
CA CYS A 216 -3.76 8.21 -7.43
C CYS A 216 -3.69 8.65 -8.90
N ILE A 217 -3.50 9.94 -9.15
CA ILE A 217 -3.42 10.54 -10.48
C ILE A 217 -2.08 10.17 -11.16
N ASP A 218 -2.08 9.99 -12.48
CA ASP A 218 -0.87 9.74 -13.28
C ASP A 218 -0.39 10.97 -14.09
N ASN A 219 -1.28 11.94 -14.33
CA ASN A 219 -0.96 13.23 -14.95
C ASN A 219 -0.23 14.18 -13.96
N ILE A 220 0.87 14.79 -14.42
CA ILE A 220 1.71 15.65 -13.57
C ILE A 220 0.99 16.95 -13.18
N ASP A 221 0.36 17.64 -14.14
CA ASP A 221 -0.33 18.91 -13.89
C ASP A 221 -1.45 18.76 -12.87
N THR A 222 -2.29 17.76 -13.08
CA THR A 222 -3.45 17.45 -12.23
C THR A 222 -2.99 17.03 -10.83
N LYS A 223 -1.92 16.21 -10.73
CA LYS A 223 -1.32 15.81 -9.46
C LYS A 223 -0.76 16.99 -8.68
N VAL A 224 0.01 17.87 -9.33
CA VAL A 224 0.58 19.06 -8.68
C VAL A 224 -0.54 19.97 -8.16
N ALA A 225 -1.58 20.20 -8.96
CA ALA A 225 -2.74 20.99 -8.55
C ALA A 225 -3.44 20.42 -7.32
N LEU A 226 -3.71 19.10 -7.30
CA LEU A 226 -4.33 18.43 -6.15
C LEU A 226 -3.49 18.55 -4.88
N LEU A 227 -2.20 18.24 -4.98
CA LEU A 227 -1.30 18.28 -3.82
C LEU A 227 -1.16 19.70 -3.27
N ALA A 228 -1.03 20.70 -4.13
CA ALA A 228 -0.99 22.10 -3.72
C ALA A 228 -2.31 22.54 -3.07
N ALA A 229 -3.46 22.12 -3.61
CA ALA A 229 -4.77 22.42 -3.05
C ALA A 229 -4.94 21.81 -1.65
N CYS A 230 -4.55 20.55 -1.45
CA CYS A 230 -4.60 19.88 -0.15
C CYS A 230 -3.74 20.61 0.89
N VAL A 231 -2.48 20.93 0.55
CA VAL A 231 -1.58 21.65 1.47
C VAL A 231 -2.15 23.03 1.81
N LYS A 232 -2.62 23.79 0.83
CA LYS A 232 -3.21 25.13 1.05
C LYS A 232 -4.46 25.08 1.95
N LYS A 233 -5.26 24.02 1.85
CA LYS A 233 -6.48 23.81 2.64
C LYS A 233 -6.23 23.11 3.97
N GLY A 234 -5.00 22.68 4.27
CA GLY A 234 -4.67 21.90 5.46
C GLY A 234 -5.27 20.49 5.47
N LEU A 235 -5.57 19.92 4.30
CA LEU A 235 -6.12 18.57 4.17
C LEU A 235 -5.00 17.52 4.21
N LYS A 236 -5.22 16.44 4.97
CA LYS A 236 -4.31 15.29 4.98
C LYS A 236 -4.35 14.59 3.62
N VAL A 237 -3.19 14.39 3.02
CA VAL A 237 -3.07 13.78 1.68
C VAL A 237 -1.98 12.71 1.65
N LEU A 238 -2.26 11.60 0.98
CA LEU A 238 -1.29 10.54 0.66
C LEU A 238 -1.23 10.37 -0.86
N SER A 239 -0.04 10.49 -1.45
CA SER A 239 0.14 10.40 -2.91
C SER A 239 0.78 9.08 -3.34
N ALA A 240 0.26 8.45 -4.39
CA ALA A 240 0.97 7.43 -5.12
C ALA A 240 1.87 8.05 -6.19
N THR A 241 3.11 7.55 -6.29
CA THR A 241 4.01 7.85 -7.39
C THR A 241 3.85 6.83 -8.53
N GLY A 242 4.80 6.77 -9.48
CA GLY A 242 4.64 5.98 -10.70
C GLY A 242 4.77 4.47 -10.47
N ALA A 243 3.66 3.74 -10.32
CA ALA A 243 3.68 2.28 -10.11
C ALA A 243 4.00 1.44 -11.37
N GLY A 244 4.05 2.05 -12.56
CA GLY A 244 4.30 1.35 -13.82
C GLY A 244 5.76 0.92 -14.04
N ALA A 245 5.98 -0.03 -14.96
CA ALA A 245 7.31 -0.54 -15.34
C ALA A 245 8.16 -1.09 -14.17
N ARG A 246 7.51 -1.54 -13.09
CA ARG A 246 8.11 -2.13 -11.89
C ARG A 246 7.55 -3.53 -11.64
N VAL A 247 8.29 -4.36 -10.90
CA VAL A 247 7.92 -5.76 -10.61
C VAL A 247 8.30 -6.22 -9.20
N ASP A 248 9.14 -5.48 -8.47
CA ASP A 248 9.61 -5.87 -7.14
C ASP A 248 8.75 -5.23 -6.03
N PRO A 249 7.81 -5.98 -5.41
CA PRO A 249 6.96 -5.45 -4.36
C PRO A 249 7.72 -5.17 -3.05
N THR A 250 8.88 -5.82 -2.83
CA THR A 250 9.66 -5.67 -1.58
C THR A 250 10.33 -4.31 -1.45
N ARG A 251 10.32 -3.50 -2.53
CA ARG A 251 10.90 -2.16 -2.59
C ARG A 251 9.89 -1.02 -2.47
N ILE A 252 8.62 -1.34 -2.21
CA ILE A 252 7.57 -0.35 -1.99
C ILE A 252 7.72 0.22 -0.57
N ARG A 253 7.69 1.55 -0.44
CA ARG A 253 7.90 2.28 0.81
C ARG A 253 6.97 3.48 0.89
N ILE A 254 6.74 3.95 2.12
CA ILE A 254 6.06 5.21 2.41
C ILE A 254 7.10 6.16 3.00
N ALA A 255 7.20 7.37 2.45
CA ALA A 255 8.12 8.41 2.92
C ALA A 255 7.59 9.79 2.57
N ASP A 256 8.23 10.84 3.06
CA ASP A 256 8.00 12.17 2.52
C ASP A 256 8.33 12.24 1.01
N LEU A 257 7.55 13.02 0.26
CA LEU A 257 7.75 13.24 -1.17
C LEU A 257 9.20 13.64 -1.47
N LYS A 258 9.83 14.50 -0.64
CA LYS A 258 11.20 15.01 -0.79
C LYS A 258 12.24 13.88 -0.85
N GLU A 259 11.94 12.74 -0.24
CA GLU A 259 12.82 11.57 -0.11
C GLU A 259 12.64 10.56 -1.24
N SER A 260 11.53 10.64 -1.98
CA SER A 260 11.26 9.69 -3.05
C SER A 260 12.35 9.75 -4.15
N SER A 261 12.83 8.57 -4.55
CA SER A 261 13.92 8.39 -5.51
C SER A 261 13.53 7.42 -6.62
N ASN A 262 14.36 7.31 -7.66
CA ASN A 262 14.18 6.36 -8.77
C ASN A 262 12.82 6.43 -9.50
N ASP A 263 12.15 7.59 -9.47
CA ASP A 263 10.84 7.79 -10.08
C ASP A 263 10.78 9.12 -10.85
N PRO A 264 10.59 9.10 -12.19
CA PRO A 264 10.44 10.30 -13.00
C PRO A 264 9.18 11.13 -12.67
N LEU A 265 8.08 10.48 -12.27
CA LEU A 265 6.83 11.17 -11.91
C LEU A 265 7.06 11.98 -10.63
N SER A 266 7.55 11.34 -9.57
CA SER A 266 7.77 12.04 -8.30
C SER A 266 8.83 13.15 -8.42
N ARG A 267 9.88 12.96 -9.24
CA ARG A 267 10.88 14.00 -9.51
C ARG A 267 10.26 15.25 -10.14
N SER A 268 9.38 15.05 -11.13
CA SER A 268 8.73 16.17 -11.84
C SER A 268 7.76 16.90 -10.94
N VAL A 269 6.96 16.16 -10.15
CA VAL A 269 6.01 16.70 -9.17
C VAL A 269 6.74 17.51 -8.10
N ARG A 270 7.82 16.98 -7.51
CA ARG A 270 8.66 17.71 -6.55
C ARG A 270 9.17 19.03 -7.11
N HIS A 271 9.72 19.00 -8.32
CA HIS A 271 10.31 20.18 -8.94
C HIS A 271 9.25 21.27 -9.12
N ARG A 272 8.05 20.90 -9.58
CA ARG A 272 6.96 21.82 -9.82
C ARG A 272 6.32 22.34 -8.53
N LEU A 273 6.06 21.49 -7.55
CA LEU A 273 5.56 21.93 -6.24
C LEU A 273 6.49 22.95 -5.59
N ARG A 274 7.81 22.74 -5.66
CA ARG A 274 8.79 23.70 -5.17
C ARG A 274 8.74 25.03 -5.94
N ARG A 275 8.74 24.96 -7.28
CA ARG A 275 8.85 26.15 -8.13
C ARG A 275 7.57 26.98 -8.20
N GLU A 276 6.42 26.32 -8.24
CA GLU A 276 5.11 26.93 -8.50
C GLU A 276 4.35 27.24 -7.20
N HIS A 277 4.63 26.53 -6.10
CA HIS A 277 3.86 26.62 -4.85
C HIS A 277 4.72 26.75 -3.58
N ASP A 278 6.05 26.80 -3.69
CA ASP A 278 6.98 26.83 -2.54
C ASP A 278 6.81 25.65 -1.55
N ILE A 279 6.35 24.51 -2.05
CA ILE A 279 6.16 23.29 -1.24
C ILE A 279 7.40 22.40 -1.39
N HIS A 280 8.15 22.22 -0.30
CA HIS A 280 9.42 21.48 -0.30
C HIS A 280 9.32 20.04 0.23
N GLY A 281 8.22 19.70 0.90
CA GLY A 281 7.95 18.42 1.56
C GLY A 281 6.66 18.49 2.38
N GLY A 282 6.49 17.61 3.36
CA GLY A 282 5.30 17.49 4.20
C GLY A 282 4.18 16.66 3.57
N ILE A 283 4.48 15.93 2.49
CA ILE A 283 3.49 15.13 1.75
C ILE A 283 3.95 13.68 1.77
N PRO A 284 3.29 12.78 2.52
CA PRO A 284 3.63 11.37 2.48
C PRO A 284 3.28 10.78 1.11
N VAL A 285 4.16 9.91 0.60
CA VAL A 285 3.99 9.25 -0.69
C VAL A 285 4.32 7.76 -0.63
N VAL A 286 3.56 6.97 -1.37
CA VAL A 286 3.88 5.58 -1.68
C VAL A 286 4.69 5.53 -2.96
N PHE A 287 5.92 5.03 -2.87
CA PHE A 287 6.85 4.92 -3.99
C PHE A 287 7.63 3.61 -3.94
N SER A 288 8.35 3.29 -5.01
CA SER A 288 9.25 2.15 -5.05
C SER A 288 10.67 2.60 -5.35
N LEU A 289 11.63 2.01 -4.63
CA LEU A 289 13.06 2.20 -4.86
C LEU A 289 13.56 1.49 -6.13
N GLU A 290 12.72 0.66 -6.74
CA GLU A 290 13.03 -0.02 -8.00
C GLU A 290 13.08 0.99 -9.16
N LYS A 291 14.20 0.97 -9.90
CA LYS A 291 14.30 1.67 -11.17
C LYS A 291 13.34 1.03 -12.19
N PRO A 292 12.58 1.83 -12.97
CA PRO A 292 11.72 1.30 -14.03
C PRO A 292 12.50 0.37 -14.98
N LYS A 293 12.03 -0.88 -15.13
CA LYS A 293 12.69 -1.91 -15.94
C LYS A 293 12.31 -1.86 -17.42
N VAL A 294 11.11 -1.37 -17.72
CA VAL A 294 10.57 -1.38 -19.09
C VAL A 294 10.49 0.04 -19.63
N LYS A 295 10.92 0.22 -20.88
CA LYS A 295 10.82 1.51 -21.59
C LYS A 295 9.39 1.76 -22.04
N LEU A 296 9.06 3.04 -22.24
CA LEU A 296 7.83 3.46 -22.89
C LEU A 296 7.71 2.79 -24.26
N LEU A 297 6.53 2.23 -24.55
CA LEU A 297 6.28 1.70 -25.89
C LEU A 297 6.20 2.86 -26.89
N PRO A 298 6.74 2.69 -28.12
CA PRO A 298 6.53 3.65 -29.19
C PRO A 298 5.03 3.76 -29.47
N PHE A 299 4.55 5.00 -29.64
CA PHE A 299 3.18 5.22 -30.06
C PHE A 299 3.04 4.79 -31.52
N LYS A 300 2.04 3.96 -31.81
CA LYS A 300 1.66 3.60 -33.19
C LYS A 300 0.26 4.14 -33.43
N GLY A 301 0.08 4.87 -34.53
CA GLY A 301 -1.24 5.36 -34.92
C GLY A 301 -2.22 4.21 -35.21
N PRO A 302 -3.51 4.51 -35.44
CA PRO A 302 -4.55 3.52 -35.75
C PRO A 302 -4.18 2.58 -36.91
N ASN A 303 -3.37 3.06 -37.85
CA ASN A 303 -2.91 2.33 -39.03
C ASN A 303 -1.53 1.65 -38.85
N GLY A 304 -0.95 1.70 -37.65
CA GLY A 304 0.37 1.12 -37.36
C GLY A 304 1.57 1.98 -37.76
N GLU A 305 1.33 3.21 -38.23
CA GLU A 305 2.34 4.20 -38.61
C GLU A 305 2.98 4.85 -37.38
N ASP A 306 4.28 5.20 -37.49
CA ASP A 306 4.96 6.00 -36.48
C ASP A 306 4.41 7.43 -36.54
N ALA A 307 3.57 7.79 -35.57
CA ALA A 307 2.93 9.09 -35.50
C ALA A 307 3.39 9.89 -34.27
N GLN A 308 3.34 11.23 -34.38
CA GLN A 308 3.64 12.09 -33.23
C GLN A 308 2.53 11.90 -32.17
N PRO A 309 2.89 11.58 -30.91
CA PRO A 309 1.89 11.33 -29.86
C PRO A 309 0.99 12.54 -29.57
N SER A 310 1.43 13.76 -29.89
CA SER A 310 0.64 14.99 -29.74
C SER A 310 -0.64 14.99 -30.57
N ASP A 311 -0.62 14.34 -31.74
CA ASP A 311 -1.69 14.42 -32.74
C ASP A 311 -2.92 13.58 -32.36
N TYR A 312 -2.76 12.74 -31.32
CA TYR A 312 -3.78 11.81 -30.82
C TYR A 312 -4.12 12.06 -29.34
N GLN A 313 -3.72 13.22 -28.80
CA GLN A 313 -4.12 13.63 -27.45
C GLN A 313 -5.60 14.01 -27.44
N VAL A 314 -6.43 13.17 -26.80
CA VAL A 314 -7.85 13.51 -26.53
C VAL A 314 -7.95 14.65 -25.52
N VAL A 315 -6.99 14.73 -24.59
CA VAL A 315 -6.88 15.80 -23.59
C VAL A 315 -5.45 16.36 -23.63
N PRO A 316 -5.27 17.69 -23.79
CA PRO A 316 -3.95 18.32 -23.78
C PRO A 316 -3.15 17.95 -22.53
N GLY A 317 -1.87 17.59 -22.70
CA GLY A 317 -0.96 17.26 -21.59
C GLY A 317 -1.03 15.82 -21.06
N PHE A 318 -1.97 15.00 -21.52
CA PHE A 318 -1.99 13.57 -21.18
C PHE A 318 -0.97 12.76 -21.98
N ARG A 319 -0.39 11.74 -21.34
CA ARG A 319 0.61 10.87 -21.97
C ARG A 319 -0.08 9.92 -22.94
N VAL A 320 0.30 10.02 -24.22
CA VAL A 320 -0.16 9.11 -25.29
C VAL A 320 0.73 7.87 -25.42
N ARG A 321 1.95 7.90 -24.85
CA ARG A 321 2.83 6.73 -24.78
C ARG A 321 2.45 5.83 -23.62
N ILE A 322 2.22 4.56 -23.92
CA ILE A 322 1.81 3.54 -22.95
C ILE A 322 3.04 3.08 -22.16
N ILE A 323 2.99 3.22 -20.83
CA ILE A 323 3.89 2.52 -19.92
C ILE A 323 3.34 1.10 -19.75
N PRO A 324 4.12 0.04 -19.98
CA PRO A 324 3.70 -1.30 -19.63
C PRO A 324 3.48 -1.43 -18.12
N VAL A 325 2.30 -1.90 -17.73
CA VAL A 325 1.91 -2.04 -16.32
C VAL A 325 1.56 -3.48 -16.02
N MET A 326 2.29 -4.09 -15.08
CA MET A 326 1.91 -5.34 -14.44
C MET A 326 0.97 -5.00 -13.28
N GLY A 327 -0.29 -5.43 -13.34
CA GLY A 327 -1.34 -4.98 -12.43
C GLY A 327 -1.09 -5.23 -10.94
N THR A 328 -0.26 -6.21 -10.60
CA THR A 328 0.10 -6.55 -9.22
C THR A 328 0.77 -5.39 -8.48
N ILE A 329 1.67 -4.64 -9.12
CA ILE A 329 2.40 -3.56 -8.44
C ILE A 329 1.49 -2.36 -8.13
N PRO A 330 0.71 -1.79 -9.08
CA PRO A 330 -0.29 -0.78 -8.76
C PRO A 330 -1.31 -1.24 -7.71
N ALA A 331 -1.75 -2.50 -7.78
CA ALA A 331 -2.65 -3.05 -6.78
C ALA A 331 -2.04 -3.00 -5.38
N ILE A 332 -0.78 -3.44 -5.22
CA ILE A 332 -0.05 -3.38 -3.94
C ILE A 332 0.14 -1.93 -3.48
N PHE A 333 0.43 -0.98 -4.39
CA PHE A 333 0.44 0.45 -4.03
C PHE A 333 -0.90 0.87 -3.43
N GLY A 334 -2.01 0.48 -4.04
CA GLY A 334 -3.35 0.77 -3.54
C GLY A 334 -3.62 0.14 -2.17
N GLN A 335 -3.20 -1.11 -1.96
CA GLN A 335 -3.31 -1.78 -0.67
C GLN A 335 -2.50 -1.07 0.42
N VAL A 336 -1.25 -0.72 0.12
CA VAL A 336 -0.37 0.03 1.03
C VAL A 336 -0.98 1.38 1.41
N MET A 337 -1.58 2.09 0.45
CA MET A 337 -2.29 3.33 0.72
C MET A 337 -3.49 3.14 1.66
N ALA A 338 -4.32 2.12 1.42
CA ALA A 338 -5.45 1.82 2.27
C ALA A 338 -5.02 1.47 3.69
N THR A 339 -4.01 0.60 3.86
CA THR A 339 -3.44 0.26 5.17
C THR A 339 -2.92 1.50 5.90
N TYR A 340 -2.17 2.37 5.23
CA TYR A 340 -1.69 3.62 5.83
C TYR A 340 -2.85 4.48 6.34
N VAL A 341 -3.84 4.73 5.49
CA VAL A 341 -4.95 5.63 5.84
C VAL A 341 -5.82 5.06 6.96
N VAL A 342 -6.16 3.79 6.90
CA VAL A 342 -7.00 3.12 7.93
C VAL A 342 -6.29 3.11 9.28
N THR A 343 -5.00 2.79 9.32
CA THR A 343 -4.25 2.76 10.58
C THR A 343 -4.12 4.16 11.21
N GLN A 344 -3.91 5.20 10.39
CA GLN A 344 -3.91 6.59 10.85
C GLN A 344 -5.27 7.01 11.42
N ILE A 345 -6.37 6.67 10.73
CA ILE A 345 -7.74 6.97 11.19
C ILE A 345 -8.07 6.22 12.48
N ALA A 346 -7.74 4.93 12.54
CA ALA A 346 -7.93 4.10 13.72
C ALA A 346 -7.05 4.54 14.92
N SER A 347 -6.19 5.54 14.75
CA SER A 347 -5.21 5.99 15.76
C SER A 347 -4.24 4.88 16.18
N MET A 348 -3.94 3.96 15.27
CA MET A 348 -2.99 2.89 15.49
C MET A 348 -1.60 3.33 14.96
N PRO A 349 -0.60 3.51 15.83
CA PRO A 349 0.72 3.94 15.40
C PRO A 349 1.38 2.85 14.55
N VAL A 350 1.71 3.17 13.30
CA VAL A 350 2.49 2.31 12.41
C VAL A 350 3.86 2.92 12.21
N GLN A 351 4.90 2.20 12.61
CA GLN A 351 6.28 2.57 12.36
C GLN A 351 6.75 1.91 11.07
N PHE A 352 6.94 2.70 10.02
CA PHE A 352 7.44 2.19 8.73
C PHE A 352 8.95 1.98 8.78
N GLU A 353 9.40 0.89 8.15
CA GLU A 353 10.83 0.60 8.02
C GLU A 353 11.52 1.71 7.22
N PRO A 354 12.66 2.22 7.70
CA PRO A 354 13.40 3.25 6.99
C PRO A 354 13.85 2.83 5.57
N VAL A 355 14.09 3.82 4.70
CA VAL A 355 14.53 3.60 3.31
C VAL A 355 16.02 3.21 3.25
N VAL A 356 16.76 3.42 4.34
CA VAL A 356 18.19 3.16 4.39
C VAL A 356 18.46 1.77 4.99
N ASN A 357 18.98 0.86 4.17
CA ASN A 357 19.58 -0.37 4.64
C ASN A 357 21.04 -0.09 5.02
N LEU A 358 21.40 -0.32 6.29
CA LEU A 358 22.79 -0.38 6.72
C LEU A 358 23.43 -1.67 6.19
N ASP A 359 24.58 -1.55 5.54
CA ASP A 359 25.38 -2.71 5.17
C ASP A 359 26.23 -3.21 6.34
N VAL A 360 26.90 -4.35 6.15
CA VAL A 360 27.74 -4.98 7.18
C VAL A 360 28.90 -4.09 7.61
N GLU A 361 29.41 -3.22 6.72
CA GLU A 361 30.52 -2.31 7.04
C GLU A 361 30.08 -1.22 8.03
N HIS A 362 28.87 -0.68 7.89
CA HIS A 362 28.36 0.35 8.81
C HIS A 362 28.22 -0.20 10.25
N TYR A 363 27.76 -1.43 10.42
CA TYR A 363 27.70 -2.06 11.75
C TYR A 363 29.11 -2.29 12.33
N GLY A 364 30.08 -2.65 11.48
CA GLY A 364 31.48 -2.73 11.87
C GLY A 364 32.06 -1.39 12.36
N ILE A 365 31.71 -0.29 11.70
CA ILE A 365 32.11 1.07 12.12
C ILE A 365 31.48 1.43 13.47
N LEU A 366 30.19 1.12 13.68
CA LEU A 366 29.51 1.38 14.95
C LEU A 366 30.08 0.56 16.10
N HIS A 367 30.42 -0.71 15.86
CA HIS A 367 31.09 -1.57 16.85
C HIS A 367 32.47 -1.03 17.23
N GLN A 368 33.26 -0.63 16.25
CA GLN A 368 34.58 -0.05 16.50
C GLN A 368 34.49 1.26 17.29
N ARG A 369 33.52 2.12 16.96
CA ARG A 369 33.25 3.37 17.71
C ARG A 369 32.83 3.10 19.14
N LEU A 370 32.01 2.08 19.38
CA LEU A 370 31.62 1.67 20.74
C LEU A 370 32.86 1.30 21.57
N ILE A 371 33.74 0.45 21.03
CA ILE A 371 34.99 0.05 21.70
C ILE A 371 35.88 1.26 22.02
N GLU A 372 36.10 2.13 21.04
CA GLU A 372 36.91 3.35 21.23
C GLU A 372 36.33 4.26 22.30
N ARG A 373 35.00 4.40 22.35
CA ARG A 373 34.32 5.23 23.34
C ARG A 373 34.37 4.64 24.73
N GLU A 374 34.24 3.32 24.85
CA GLU A 374 34.35 2.57 26.10
C GLU A 374 35.75 2.68 26.71
N GLU A 375 36.79 2.67 25.87
CA GLU A 375 38.17 2.91 26.30
C GLU A 375 38.36 4.35 26.78
N LEU A 376 37.83 5.34 26.04
CA LEU A 376 38.00 6.75 26.38
C LEU A 376 37.26 7.17 27.65
N GLN A 377 36.03 6.68 27.87
CA GLN A 377 35.19 7.09 28.99
C GLN A 377 35.43 6.25 30.25
N PHE A 378 35.64 4.95 30.10
CA PHE A 378 35.69 4.00 31.22
C PHE A 378 37.01 3.24 31.34
N GLY A 379 37.91 3.35 30.35
CA GLY A 379 39.15 2.56 30.30
C GLY A 379 38.90 1.06 30.21
N SER A 380 37.76 0.66 29.65
CA SER A 380 37.27 -0.73 29.70
C SER A 380 36.85 -1.25 28.34
N ALA A 381 37.71 -1.16 27.32
CA ALA A 381 37.44 -1.77 26.01
C ALA A 381 37.11 -3.28 26.10
N GLU A 382 37.72 -4.00 27.05
CA GLU A 382 37.48 -5.43 27.28
C GLU A 382 36.09 -5.74 27.85
N ALA A 383 35.37 -4.74 28.38
CA ALA A 383 34.02 -4.90 28.90
C ALA A 383 32.94 -4.89 27.80
N VAL A 384 33.32 -4.67 26.54
CA VAL A 384 32.40 -4.77 25.40
C VAL A 384 32.06 -6.22 25.13
N GLU A 385 30.94 -6.67 25.72
CA GLU A 385 30.44 -8.03 25.59
C GLU A 385 29.67 -8.27 24.27
N VAL A 386 29.46 -7.23 23.46
CA VAL A 386 28.73 -7.32 22.19
C VAL A 386 29.64 -7.51 20.98
N ASP A 387 29.26 -8.39 20.06
CA ASP A 387 29.91 -8.57 18.77
C ASP A 387 29.26 -7.73 17.64
N ARG A 388 29.77 -7.86 16.41
CA ARG A 388 29.27 -7.10 15.25
C ARG A 388 27.85 -7.48 14.84
N GLU A 389 27.46 -8.75 15.01
CA GLU A 389 26.12 -9.23 14.69
C GLU A 389 25.12 -8.74 15.74
N GLU A 390 25.53 -8.72 17.00
CA GLU A 390 24.74 -8.16 18.11
C GLU A 390 24.60 -6.64 17.99
N VAL A 391 25.64 -5.92 17.56
CA VAL A 391 25.53 -4.50 17.18
C VAL A 391 24.54 -4.33 16.03
N ALA A 392 24.56 -5.21 15.03
CA ALA A 392 23.59 -5.16 13.94
C ALA A 392 22.16 -5.41 14.44
N TYR A 393 21.95 -6.33 15.39
CA TYR A 393 20.66 -6.55 16.05
C TYR A 393 20.21 -5.31 16.84
N VAL A 394 21.08 -4.74 17.69
CA VAL A 394 20.78 -3.53 18.47
C VAL A 394 20.38 -2.39 17.54
N VAL A 395 21.17 -2.13 16.51
CA VAL A 395 20.94 -1.00 15.60
C VAL A 395 19.72 -1.26 14.73
N ARG A 396 19.53 -2.46 14.17
CA ARG A 396 18.46 -2.75 13.21
C ARG A 396 17.13 -3.09 13.86
N GLU A 397 17.13 -3.92 14.89
CA GLU A 397 15.91 -4.47 15.48
C GLU A 397 15.44 -3.65 16.70
N LEU A 398 16.37 -3.22 17.57
CA LEU A 398 16.00 -2.40 18.74
C LEU A 398 15.76 -0.94 18.36
N TRP A 399 16.73 -0.33 17.66
CA TRP A 399 16.71 1.11 17.36
C TRP A 399 16.35 1.46 15.92
N ARG A 400 16.23 0.47 15.03
CA ARG A 400 15.83 0.63 13.60
C ARG A 400 16.62 1.71 12.85
N GLY A 401 17.92 1.80 13.14
CA GLY A 401 18.85 2.74 12.52
C GLY A 401 18.57 4.21 12.84
N ARG A 402 17.86 4.50 13.94
CA ARG A 402 17.53 5.85 14.40
C ARG A 402 18.10 6.12 15.78
N SER A 403 18.31 7.41 16.08
CA SER A 403 18.56 7.81 17.46
C SER A 403 17.34 7.52 18.33
N ALA A 404 17.56 7.11 19.57
CA ALA A 404 16.52 6.96 20.60
C ALA A 404 15.72 8.25 20.81
N ARG A 405 16.35 9.41 20.58
CA ARG A 405 15.78 10.75 20.73
C ARG A 405 15.09 11.27 19.48
N ASP A 406 15.19 10.56 18.35
CA ASP A 406 14.48 10.93 17.11
C ASP A 406 12.96 10.83 17.31
N GLN A 407 12.28 11.97 17.17
CA GLN A 407 10.82 12.09 17.30
C GLN A 407 10.11 11.98 15.94
N ASP A 408 10.82 12.16 14.82
CA ASP A 408 10.22 12.27 13.50
C ASP A 408 10.34 10.98 12.68
N SER A 409 9.34 10.11 12.83
CA SER A 409 9.23 8.86 12.07
C SER A 409 9.12 9.06 10.54
N SER A 410 8.92 10.29 10.06
CA SER A 410 8.71 10.59 8.65
C SER A 410 10.00 10.65 7.82
N ASN A 411 11.15 10.90 8.46
CA ASN A 411 12.44 11.07 7.79
C ASN A 411 13.08 9.70 7.57
N VAL A 412 12.85 9.07 6.42
CA VAL A 412 13.32 7.71 6.12
C VAL A 412 14.41 7.67 5.05
N GLY A 413 14.65 8.77 4.32
CA GLY A 413 15.51 8.86 3.14
C GLY A 413 16.90 9.49 3.37
N ARG A 414 17.31 10.46 2.53
CA ARG A 414 18.68 11.03 2.58
C ARG A 414 19.01 11.77 3.87
N GLY A 415 18.01 12.40 4.51
CA GLY A 415 18.19 13.06 5.79
C GLY A 415 18.59 12.04 6.86
N MET A 416 17.85 10.93 6.90
CA MET A 416 18.19 9.77 7.73
C MET A 416 19.58 9.20 7.41
N TRP A 417 19.96 9.01 6.14
CA TRP A 417 21.32 8.51 5.80
C TRP A 417 22.44 9.42 6.33
N ARG A 418 22.25 10.76 6.26
CA ARG A 418 23.20 11.71 6.87
C ARG A 418 23.22 11.60 8.40
N SER A 419 22.05 11.44 9.02
CA SER A 419 21.93 11.20 10.46
C SER A 419 22.63 9.91 10.86
N MET A 420 22.55 8.85 10.05
CA MET A 420 23.16 7.54 10.34
C MET A 420 24.68 7.60 10.46
N ASN A 421 25.35 8.37 9.60
CA ASN A 421 26.80 8.54 9.71
C ASN A 421 27.21 9.23 11.02
N ASN A 422 26.27 9.96 11.63
CA ASN A 422 26.41 10.67 12.89
C ASN A 422 25.97 9.84 14.11
N LEU A 423 25.56 8.58 13.92
CA LEU A 423 25.13 7.73 15.03
C LEU A 423 26.31 7.05 15.72
N THR A 424 26.13 6.81 17.02
CA THR A 424 27.02 6.05 17.89
C THR A 424 26.22 5.31 18.95
N LEU A 425 26.78 4.19 19.43
CA LEU A 425 26.25 3.46 20.57
C LEU A 425 26.94 3.94 21.85
N THR A 426 26.19 3.99 22.95
CA THR A 426 26.70 4.22 24.31
C THR A 426 25.86 3.45 25.33
N ARG A 427 26.34 3.33 26.56
CA ARG A 427 25.63 2.70 27.68
C ARG A 427 24.41 3.54 28.06
N TRP A 428 23.25 2.90 28.23
CA TRP A 428 22.09 3.57 28.80
C TRP A 428 22.32 3.82 30.30
N ASP A 429 22.63 2.77 31.06
CA ASP A 429 23.10 2.83 32.44
C ASP A 429 24.62 2.72 32.48
N GLN A 430 25.29 3.82 32.87
CA GLN A 430 26.75 3.89 32.95
C GLN A 430 27.35 2.90 33.97
N SER A 431 26.57 2.49 34.99
CA SER A 431 27.01 1.55 36.02
C SER A 431 27.05 0.09 35.55
N ARG A 432 26.38 -0.21 34.44
CA ARG A 432 26.29 -1.55 33.85
C ARG A 432 27.19 -1.67 32.62
N PRO A 433 27.72 -2.86 32.29
CA PRO A 433 28.51 -3.06 31.08
C PRO A 433 27.67 -2.83 29.80
N PRO A 434 28.32 -2.58 28.65
CA PRO A 434 27.68 -2.40 27.36
C PRO A 434 27.19 -3.74 26.77
N THR A 435 26.07 -4.24 27.30
CA THR A 435 25.36 -5.43 26.83
C THR A 435 24.18 -5.05 25.91
N ILE A 436 23.60 -6.02 25.18
CA ILE A 436 22.48 -5.76 24.25
C ILE A 436 21.30 -5.04 24.95
N ASP A 437 21.03 -5.35 26.21
CA ASP A 437 19.96 -4.77 27.01
C ASP A 437 20.37 -3.48 27.77
N ASN A 438 21.55 -2.94 27.48
CA ASN A 438 22.05 -1.69 28.07
C ASN A 438 22.65 -0.74 27.02
N LEU A 439 22.39 -0.95 25.73
CA LEU A 439 22.92 -0.11 24.65
C LEU A 439 21.84 0.79 24.05
N VAL A 440 22.13 2.08 23.99
CA VAL A 440 21.29 3.09 23.34
C VAL A 440 21.98 3.65 22.10
N LEU A 441 21.24 3.82 21.01
CA LEU A 441 21.72 4.42 19.77
C LEU A 441 21.37 5.92 19.76
N LEU A 442 22.36 6.79 19.62
CA LEU A 442 22.21 8.25 19.68
C LEU A 442 23.05 8.92 18.59
N THR A 443 22.82 10.21 18.31
CA THR A 443 23.84 10.98 17.58
C THR A 443 25.06 11.26 18.46
N PHE A 444 26.20 11.64 17.88
CA PHE A 444 27.38 12.00 18.67
C PHE A 444 27.10 13.08 19.73
N ASP A 445 26.46 14.18 19.34
CA ASP A 445 26.12 15.27 20.26
C ASP A 445 25.17 14.81 21.38
N GLU A 446 24.21 13.94 21.05
CA GLU A 446 23.26 13.37 22.01
C GLU A 446 23.93 12.38 22.96
N ALA A 447 24.89 11.59 22.49
CA ALA A 447 25.64 10.65 23.31
C ALA A 447 26.54 11.38 24.32
N GLU A 448 27.19 12.48 23.90
CA GLU A 448 27.97 13.33 24.82
C GLU A 448 27.09 13.98 25.88
N ALA A 449 25.90 14.48 25.51
CA ALA A 449 24.94 15.02 26.46
C ALA A 449 24.45 13.95 27.45
N HIS A 450 24.12 12.74 26.96
CA HIS A 450 23.69 11.61 27.78
C HIS A 450 24.77 11.22 28.80
N GLU A 451 26.03 11.16 28.39
CA GLU A 451 27.15 10.83 29.29
C GLU A 451 27.39 11.86 30.38
N SER A 452 27.07 13.13 30.11
CA SER A 452 27.14 14.21 31.09
C SER A 452 25.96 14.27 32.07
N THR A 453 24.93 13.44 31.87
CA THR A 453 23.67 13.45 32.64
C THR A 453 23.52 12.14 33.42
N THR A 454 22.82 12.16 34.57
CA THR A 454 22.50 10.93 35.32
C THR A 454 21.15 10.35 34.91
N LEU A 455 20.96 9.04 35.14
CA LEU A 455 19.66 8.40 34.90
C LEU A 455 18.53 8.97 35.77
N GLU A 456 18.86 9.45 36.97
CA GLU A 456 17.89 10.09 37.87
C GLU A 456 17.37 11.42 37.29
N ASP A 457 18.29 12.21 36.71
CA ASP A 457 17.95 13.46 36.04
C ASP A 457 17.06 13.19 34.82
N LEU A 458 17.42 12.22 33.96
CA LEU A 458 16.62 11.82 32.79
C LEU A 458 15.22 11.30 33.17
N ALA A 459 15.11 10.55 34.27
CA ALA A 459 13.83 10.06 34.77
C ALA A 459 12.91 11.19 35.29
N SER A 460 13.50 12.33 35.65
CA SER A 460 12.78 13.51 36.16
C SER A 460 12.46 14.53 35.05
N ASP A 461 13.45 14.87 34.22
CA ASP A 461 13.37 15.94 33.21
C ASP A 461 12.82 15.44 31.87
N GLU A 462 13.05 14.18 31.51
CA GLU A 462 12.72 13.60 30.20
C GLU A 462 11.98 12.26 30.30
N ARG A 463 10.91 12.23 31.10
CA ARG A 463 10.13 11.00 31.36
C ARG A 463 9.71 10.20 30.13
N GLU A 464 9.33 10.86 29.05
CA GLU A 464 8.90 10.18 27.83
C GLU A 464 10.05 9.40 27.19
N LEU A 465 11.25 9.99 27.13
CA LEU A 465 12.43 9.33 26.60
C LEU A 465 12.83 8.17 27.52
N TYR A 466 12.90 8.41 28.82
CA TYR A 466 13.26 7.38 29.80
C TYR A 466 12.33 6.16 29.68
N SER A 467 11.01 6.38 29.70
CA SER A 467 10.02 5.31 29.57
C SER A 467 10.13 4.58 28.22
N LYS A 468 10.42 5.30 27.13
CA LYS A 468 10.61 4.70 25.80
C LYS A 468 11.84 3.80 25.78
N VAL A 469 12.99 4.28 26.24
CA VAL A 469 14.25 3.51 26.22
C VAL A 469 14.14 2.27 27.11
N GLU A 470 13.67 2.42 28.34
CA GLU A 470 13.45 1.28 29.26
C GLU A 470 12.52 0.23 28.65
N SER A 471 11.44 0.63 27.97
CA SER A 471 10.52 -0.31 27.31
C SER A 471 11.18 -1.09 26.18
N VAL A 472 12.08 -0.46 25.42
CA VAL A 472 12.82 -1.08 24.30
C VAL A 472 13.88 -2.06 24.84
N LEU A 473 14.64 -1.65 25.86
CA LEU A 473 15.67 -2.49 26.48
C LEU A 473 15.06 -3.69 27.22
N ALA A 474 13.97 -3.48 27.96
CA ALA A 474 13.24 -4.57 28.61
C ALA A 474 12.58 -5.54 27.60
N ARG A 475 12.28 -5.09 26.38
CA ARG A 475 11.88 -5.98 25.29
C ARG A 475 13.08 -6.81 24.80
N ALA A 476 14.25 -6.20 24.61
CA ALA A 476 15.47 -6.91 24.21
C ALA A 476 15.81 -8.05 25.18
N THR A 477 15.75 -7.81 26.49
CA THR A 477 16.00 -8.84 27.52
C THR A 477 15.04 -10.03 27.43
N ARG A 478 13.79 -9.80 27.01
CA ARG A 478 12.78 -10.86 26.88
C ARG A 478 12.91 -11.67 25.60
N GLU A 479 13.44 -11.07 24.53
CA GLU A 479 13.62 -11.75 23.23
C GLU A 479 14.88 -12.61 23.19
N LEU A 480 15.87 -12.32 24.05
CA LEU A 480 17.16 -13.01 24.14
C LEU A 480 17.21 -14.11 25.21
N ARG A 481 16.17 -14.24 26.05
CA ARG A 481 16.00 -15.30 27.05
C ARG A 481 14.92 -16.27 26.61
#